data_AF-A0A6G1HXZ9-F1
#
_entry.id   AF-A0A6G1HXZ9-F1
#
_cell.length_a   1.000
_cell.length_b   1.000
_cell.length_c   1.000
_cell.angle_alpha   90.00
_cell.angle_beta   90.00
_cell.angle_gamma   90.00
#
_symmetry.space_group_name_H-M   'P 1'
#
loop_
_entity.id
_entity.type
_entity.pdbx_description
1 polymer ?
#
loop_
_entity_poly.entity_id
_entity_poly.type
_entity_poly.pdbx_seq_one_letter_code
_entity_poly.pdbx_strand_id
1 'polypeptide(L)'
;MARLRISPSCAFALPLRPRTQLPRWHSGRPSPVDQSFAPLRQFADSNASKPADGSSTDVLPSISEEAAAVAKATGRGGPDIEQGTPVQDVVKDDIEAQKHLPKVMLDELKAAKPTGSRSYSTSAFRREQLETTGSSDTGLESAVLDAVSAMGASSAKEMEAAGVKFGLPSLPLPPDANLHYRYHPVVQQVVGLLMRHGKKATAQRNVNLILAHLRTAPPPVFRADRPLAPGHPPPSHLPLNPVLYLTLAIDSAAPLMRIVQLRGAAGGGVSLPVPKPLNLRQRRRAAIRWIIDAAAKRRNHGSGKGMLAKRIAEEMIAVVEGRSSVWEKRNVLHKLGVSARANMSFSRTKRSMF
;
A
#
# COMPACT_ATOMS: atom_id res chain seq x y z
N MET A 1 34.44 -76.28 39.30
CA MET A 1 34.50 -75.25 40.37
C MET A 1 35.58 -74.24 39.94
N ALA A 2 35.40 -72.93 39.79
CA ALA A 2 34.60 -72.00 40.59
C ALA A 2 34.16 -70.75 39.78
N ARG A 3 32.88 -70.42 39.95
CA ARG A 3 32.20 -69.12 40.11
C ARG A 3 32.58 -67.92 39.23
N LEU A 4 31.66 -67.66 38.29
CA LEU A 4 31.23 -66.36 37.76
C LEU A 4 31.06 -65.31 38.87
N ARG A 5 31.53 -64.09 38.62
CA ARG A 5 31.06 -62.86 39.29
C ARG A 5 30.74 -61.79 38.26
N ILE A 6 29.43 -61.56 38.13
CA ILE A 6 28.79 -60.46 37.42
C ILE A 6 28.97 -59.21 38.29
N SER A 7 29.56 -58.15 37.75
CA SER A 7 29.62 -56.84 38.41
C SER A 7 28.35 -56.03 38.06
N PRO A 8 27.72 -55.37 39.04
CA PRO A 8 26.50 -54.62 38.81
C PRO A 8 26.76 -53.26 38.16
N SER A 9 25.86 -52.91 37.26
CA SER A 9 25.68 -51.62 36.60
C SER A 9 25.68 -50.44 37.60
N CYS A 10 26.68 -49.57 37.53
CA CYS A 10 26.62 -48.24 38.14
C CYS A 10 25.81 -47.31 37.23
N ALA A 11 24.53 -47.11 37.57
CA ALA A 11 23.71 -46.05 37.00
C ALA A 11 24.16 -44.70 37.59
N PHE A 12 24.88 -43.91 36.80
CA PHE A 12 25.22 -42.52 37.13
C PHE A 12 23.98 -41.64 36.88
N ALA A 13 23.20 -41.38 37.93
CA ALA A 13 22.11 -40.40 37.91
C ALA A 13 22.67 -39.01 38.25
N LEU A 14 22.70 -38.11 37.27
CA LEU A 14 23.03 -36.70 37.48
C LEU A 14 21.81 -35.98 38.10
N PRO A 15 21.92 -35.33 39.28
CA PRO A 15 20.82 -34.53 39.80
C PRO A 15 20.70 -33.24 38.99
N LEU A 16 19.61 -33.12 38.21
CA LEU A 16 19.20 -31.86 37.58
C LEU A 16 18.74 -30.89 38.67
N ARG A 17 19.60 -29.93 39.05
CA ARG A 17 19.18 -28.76 39.82
C ARG A 17 18.36 -27.83 38.92
N PRO A 18 17.12 -27.45 39.28
CA PRO A 18 16.42 -26.39 38.56
C PRO A 18 17.11 -25.06 38.85
N ARG A 19 17.56 -24.41 37.77
CA ARG A 19 18.22 -23.10 37.81
C ARG A 19 17.17 -22.04 38.19
N THR A 20 17.28 -21.46 39.38
CA THR A 20 16.45 -20.33 39.80
C THR A 20 16.75 -19.13 38.90
N GLN A 21 15.77 -18.70 38.11
CA GLN A 21 15.87 -17.46 37.34
C GLN A 21 15.56 -16.29 38.27
N LEU A 22 16.59 -15.58 38.74
CA LEU A 22 16.40 -14.27 39.33
C LEU A 22 15.96 -13.29 38.23
N PRO A 23 14.91 -12.47 38.44
CA PRO A 23 14.49 -11.47 37.46
C PRO A 23 15.61 -10.43 37.33
N ARG A 24 16.22 -10.40 36.14
CA ARG A 24 17.25 -9.43 35.80
C ARG A 24 16.57 -8.08 35.55
N TRP A 25 16.51 -7.25 36.58
CA TRP A 25 16.15 -5.84 36.43
C TRP A 25 17.18 -5.18 35.52
N HIS A 26 16.77 -4.81 34.32
CA HIS A 26 17.54 -3.88 33.49
C HIS A 26 17.27 -2.47 34.02
N SER A 27 18.10 -2.05 34.98
CA SER A 27 18.27 -0.63 35.26
C SER A 27 18.80 0.04 34.00
N GLY A 28 17.93 0.81 33.34
CA GLY A 28 18.33 1.70 32.26
C GLY A 28 19.40 2.66 32.79
N ARG A 29 20.62 2.57 32.27
CA ARG A 29 21.57 3.68 32.39
C ARG A 29 20.97 4.86 31.61
N PRO A 30 20.85 6.06 32.20
CA PRO A 30 20.57 7.25 31.40
C PRO A 30 21.79 7.51 30.51
N SER A 31 21.61 7.38 29.19
CA SER A 31 22.55 7.97 28.23
C SER A 31 22.44 9.49 28.31
N PRO A 32 23.56 10.24 28.25
CA PRO A 32 23.49 11.69 28.21
C PRO A 32 22.72 12.11 26.95
N VAL A 33 21.70 12.96 27.15
CA VAL A 33 20.94 13.57 26.07
C VAL A 33 21.87 14.60 25.44
N ASP A 34 22.40 14.30 24.26
CA ASP A 34 22.97 15.33 23.38
C ASP A 34 21.83 16.29 23.02
N GLN A 35 21.86 17.48 23.63
CA GLN A 35 21.03 18.60 23.22
C GLN A 35 21.54 19.10 21.87
N SER A 36 21.08 18.46 20.79
CA SER A 36 21.18 19.04 19.47
C SER A 36 20.26 20.26 19.44
N PHE A 37 20.85 21.46 19.51
CA PHE A 37 20.17 22.71 19.18
C PHE A 37 19.59 22.59 17.76
N ALA A 38 18.27 22.46 17.67
CA ALA A 38 17.57 22.68 16.42
C ALA A 38 17.53 24.21 16.20
N PRO A 39 17.98 24.75 15.05
CA PRO A 39 17.70 26.14 14.74
C PRO A 39 16.19 26.32 14.61
N LEU A 40 15.63 27.20 15.43
CA LEU A 40 14.28 27.73 15.25
C LEU A 40 14.14 28.21 13.80
N ARG A 41 13.17 27.69 13.06
CA ARG A 41 12.73 28.34 11.83
C ARG A 41 12.11 29.66 12.22
N GLN A 42 12.67 30.76 11.73
CA GLN A 42 11.97 32.04 11.71
C GLN A 42 10.73 31.86 10.83
N PHE A 43 9.57 32.28 11.35
CA PHE A 43 8.34 32.36 10.58
C PHE A 43 8.59 33.28 9.39
N ALA A 44 8.30 32.80 8.18
CA ALA A 44 8.25 33.66 7.00
C ALA A 44 6.93 34.42 7.06
N ASP A 45 7.00 35.73 7.20
CA ASP A 45 5.87 36.63 6.99
C ASP A 45 5.33 36.44 5.57
N SER A 46 4.02 36.32 5.42
CA SER A 46 3.33 36.14 4.13
C SER A 46 3.36 37.39 3.23
N ASN A 47 4.21 38.38 3.53
CA ASN A 47 4.39 39.62 2.77
C ASN A 47 5.84 39.80 2.28
N ALA A 48 6.55 38.71 2.00
CA ALA A 48 7.83 38.78 1.29
C ALA A 48 7.59 38.78 -0.23
N SER A 49 8.13 39.79 -0.91
CA SER A 49 8.17 39.88 -2.38
C SER A 49 8.89 38.66 -2.96
N LYS A 50 8.33 38.10 -4.03
CA LYS A 50 8.93 36.97 -4.75
C LYS A 50 10.34 37.37 -5.23
N PRO A 51 11.35 36.49 -5.10
CA PRO A 51 12.66 36.73 -5.69
C PRO A 51 12.52 36.81 -7.22
N ALA A 52 13.23 37.77 -7.82
CA ALA A 52 13.23 37.98 -9.26
C ALA A 52 13.74 36.73 -9.99
N ASP A 53 12.85 36.05 -10.72
CA ASP A 53 13.24 35.04 -11.68
C ASP A 53 14.02 35.71 -12.81
N GLY A 54 15.28 35.30 -12.98
CA GLY A 54 16.21 35.82 -13.98
C GLY A 54 15.92 35.34 -15.39
N SER A 55 14.76 35.72 -15.94
CA SER A 55 14.49 35.67 -17.37
C SER A 55 13.79 36.95 -17.79
N SER A 56 14.49 37.82 -18.53
CA SER A 56 13.92 39.04 -19.12
C SER A 56 13.03 38.72 -20.33
N THR A 57 11.96 37.99 -20.07
CA THR A 57 10.80 37.95 -20.96
C THR A 57 9.65 38.38 -20.08
N ASP A 58 9.41 39.69 -20.03
CA ASP A 58 8.16 40.24 -19.50
C ASP A 58 7.05 39.61 -20.35
N VAL A 59 6.46 38.52 -19.83
CA VAL A 59 5.28 37.92 -20.41
C VAL A 59 4.20 38.96 -20.21
N LEU A 60 3.75 39.54 -21.32
CA LEU A 60 2.65 40.49 -21.32
C LEU A 60 1.49 39.89 -20.50
N PRO A 61 0.86 40.68 -19.63
CA PRO A 61 -0.25 40.19 -18.83
C PRO A 61 -1.35 39.60 -19.72
N SER A 62 -2.09 38.64 -19.18
CA SER A 62 -3.19 38.05 -19.93
C SER A 62 -4.24 39.12 -20.28
N ILE A 63 -4.90 38.99 -21.43
CA ILE A 63 -5.89 39.97 -21.94
C ILE A 63 -6.98 40.28 -20.89
N SER A 64 -7.32 39.30 -20.04
CA SER A 64 -8.24 39.46 -18.91
C SER A 64 -7.70 40.33 -17.78
N GLU A 65 -6.40 40.24 -17.48
CA GLU A 65 -5.75 41.04 -16.43
C GLU A 65 -5.54 42.48 -16.90
N GLU A 66 -5.22 42.70 -18.18
CA GLU A 66 -5.15 44.04 -18.78
C GLU A 66 -6.52 44.72 -18.77
N ALA A 67 -7.57 44.00 -19.19
CA ALA A 67 -8.94 44.53 -19.17
C ALA A 67 -9.39 44.90 -17.75
N ALA A 68 -9.07 44.07 -16.75
CA ALA A 68 -9.37 44.36 -15.35
C ALA A 68 -8.60 45.59 -14.82
N ALA A 69 -7.33 45.77 -15.20
CA ALA A 69 -6.53 46.94 -14.83
C ALA A 69 -7.05 48.23 -15.47
N VAL A 70 -7.43 48.18 -16.76
CA VAL A 70 -8.02 49.32 -17.48
C VAL A 70 -9.40 49.68 -16.91
N ALA A 71 -10.23 48.69 -16.59
CA ALA A 71 -11.53 48.91 -15.97
C ALA A 71 -11.40 49.58 -14.60
N LYS A 72 -10.44 49.12 -13.79
CA LYS A 72 -10.09 49.73 -12.49
C LYS A 72 -9.61 51.18 -12.63
N ALA A 73 -8.86 51.50 -13.68
CA ALA A 73 -8.41 52.86 -13.96
C ALA A 73 -9.52 53.78 -14.50
N THR A 74 -10.48 53.23 -15.24
CA THR A 74 -11.60 53.97 -15.85
C THR A 74 -12.85 54.02 -14.97
N GLY A 75 -12.83 53.37 -13.80
CA GLY A 75 -13.95 53.31 -12.87
C GLY A 75 -15.12 52.45 -13.35
N ARG A 76 -14.92 51.64 -14.39
CA ARG A 76 -15.90 50.64 -14.85
C ARG A 76 -15.62 49.29 -14.17
N GLY A 77 -16.66 48.52 -13.86
CA GLY A 77 -16.49 47.19 -13.26
C GLY A 77 -15.83 46.23 -14.24
N GLY A 78 -14.60 45.79 -13.94
CA GLY A 78 -13.89 44.77 -14.73
C GLY A 78 -14.35 43.36 -14.39
N PRO A 79 -14.05 42.35 -15.24
CA PRO A 79 -14.42 40.97 -14.98
C PRO A 79 -13.69 40.42 -13.75
N ASP A 80 -14.42 39.78 -12.83
CA ASP A 80 -13.85 39.13 -11.66
C ASP A 80 -13.00 37.93 -12.08
N ILE A 81 -11.70 37.98 -11.75
CA ILE A 81 -10.72 36.97 -12.15
C ILE A 81 -11.00 35.61 -11.47
N GLU A 82 -11.69 35.61 -10.32
CA GLU A 82 -12.00 34.40 -9.54
C GLU A 82 -13.27 33.66 -10.01
N GLN A 83 -14.23 34.37 -10.58
CA GLN A 83 -15.47 33.82 -11.12
C GLN A 83 -15.70 34.42 -12.49
N GLY A 84 -15.33 33.68 -13.54
CA GLY A 84 -15.45 34.16 -14.92
C GLY A 84 -16.85 34.71 -15.19
N THR A 85 -16.91 35.94 -15.69
CA THR A 85 -18.18 36.57 -16.05
C THR A 85 -18.82 35.79 -17.20
N PRO A 86 -20.11 35.46 -17.11
CA PRO A 86 -20.78 34.75 -18.19
C PRO A 86 -20.73 35.61 -19.47
N VAL A 87 -20.49 34.97 -20.61
CA VAL A 87 -20.32 35.61 -21.93
C VAL A 87 -21.49 36.55 -22.27
N GLN A 88 -22.68 36.25 -21.74
CA GLN A 88 -23.89 37.04 -21.92
C GLN A 88 -23.77 38.45 -21.34
N ASP A 89 -23.03 38.63 -20.24
CA ASP A 89 -22.90 39.94 -19.59
C ASP A 89 -21.83 40.80 -20.26
N VAL A 90 -20.75 40.19 -20.75
CA VAL A 90 -19.71 40.88 -21.55
C VAL A 90 -20.29 41.44 -22.84
N VAL A 91 -21.14 40.65 -23.51
CA VAL A 91 -21.75 41.02 -24.79
C VAL A 91 -22.85 42.09 -24.65
N LYS A 92 -23.48 42.22 -23.48
CA LYS A 92 -24.52 43.23 -23.25
C LYS A 92 -23.98 44.65 -23.30
N ASP A 93 -22.75 44.84 -22.86
CA ASP A 93 -22.14 46.17 -22.74
C ASP A 93 -21.44 46.63 -24.03
N ASP A 94 -21.08 45.68 -24.92
CA ASP A 94 -20.39 45.97 -26.19
C ASP A 94 -21.35 46.01 -27.40
N ILE A 95 -21.65 47.22 -27.86
CA ILE A 95 -22.54 47.50 -29.01
C ILE A 95 -21.98 46.93 -30.33
N GLU A 96 -20.66 46.84 -30.46
CA GLU A 96 -20.00 46.30 -31.65
C GLU A 96 -20.07 44.77 -31.70
N ALA A 97 -19.94 44.10 -30.56
CA ALA A 97 -20.06 42.65 -30.46
C ALA A 97 -21.47 42.18 -30.84
N GLN A 98 -22.51 42.91 -30.43
CA GLN A 98 -23.92 42.62 -30.75
C GLN A 98 -24.22 42.59 -32.26
N LYS A 99 -23.49 43.35 -33.08
CA LYS A 99 -23.69 43.39 -34.53
C LYS A 99 -23.21 42.11 -35.23
N HIS A 100 -22.25 41.42 -34.64
CA HIS A 100 -21.63 40.22 -35.20
C HIS A 100 -22.16 38.91 -34.60
N LEU A 101 -23.16 38.97 -33.73
CA LEU A 101 -23.72 37.78 -33.07
C LEU A 101 -24.73 37.02 -33.95
N PRO A 102 -24.70 35.68 -33.93
CA PRO A 102 -25.74 34.86 -34.55
C PRO A 102 -27.11 35.10 -33.91
N LYS A 103 -28.16 35.04 -34.73
CA LYS A 103 -29.55 35.39 -34.34
C LYS A 103 -30.05 34.67 -33.09
N VAL A 104 -29.72 33.39 -32.91
CA VAL A 104 -30.14 32.58 -31.75
C VAL A 104 -29.66 33.19 -30.42
N MET A 105 -28.45 33.74 -30.38
CA MET A 105 -27.90 34.37 -29.17
C MET A 105 -28.46 35.78 -28.93
N LEU A 106 -28.81 36.51 -30.00
CA LEU A 106 -29.50 37.80 -29.88
C LEU A 106 -30.91 37.62 -29.27
N ASP A 107 -31.58 36.52 -29.61
CA ASP A 107 -32.90 36.20 -29.07
C ASP A 107 -32.83 35.77 -27.60
N GLU A 108 -31.78 35.02 -27.20
CA GLU A 108 -31.49 34.70 -25.79
C GLU A 108 -31.20 35.94 -24.95
N LEU A 109 -30.45 36.92 -25.48
CA LEU A 109 -30.18 38.19 -24.79
C LEU A 109 -31.45 39.04 -24.58
N LYS A 110 -32.37 39.01 -25.55
CA LYS A 110 -33.67 39.70 -25.44
C LYS A 110 -34.63 38.97 -24.50
N ALA A 111 -34.56 37.64 -24.44
CA ALA A 111 -35.39 36.81 -23.56
C ALA A 111 -34.92 36.86 -22.09
N ALA A 112 -33.62 37.08 -21.84
CA ALA A 112 -33.01 37.10 -20.51
C ALA A 112 -33.28 38.38 -19.68
N LYS A 113 -34.39 39.10 -19.91
CA LYS A 113 -34.94 40.10 -18.98
C LYS A 113 -35.99 39.42 -18.07
N PRO A 114 -35.62 38.80 -16.94
CA PRO A 114 -36.61 38.31 -16.00
C PRO A 114 -37.23 39.50 -15.25
N THR A 115 -38.46 39.86 -15.63
CA THR A 115 -39.35 40.60 -14.74
C THR A 115 -39.87 39.64 -13.67
N GLY A 116 -39.22 39.63 -12.51
CA GLY A 116 -39.70 38.87 -11.36
C GLY A 116 -38.60 38.27 -10.50
N SER A 117 -38.36 38.87 -9.35
CA SER A 117 -37.65 38.23 -8.24
C SER A 117 -38.49 37.06 -7.71
N ARG A 118 -38.03 35.82 -7.91
CA ARG A 118 -38.56 34.66 -7.18
C ARG A 118 -37.50 34.17 -6.20
N SER A 119 -37.85 34.24 -4.92
CA SER A 119 -37.08 33.69 -3.81
C SER A 119 -37.02 32.16 -3.93
N TYR A 120 -35.82 31.59 -4.03
CA TYR A 120 -35.64 30.14 -3.93
C TYR A 120 -35.68 29.75 -2.45
N SER A 121 -36.70 28.99 -2.06
CA SER A 121 -36.81 28.37 -0.74
C SER A 121 -36.15 26.98 -0.78
N THR A 122 -35.13 26.78 0.05
CA THR A 122 -34.52 25.49 0.31
C THR A 122 -35.37 24.74 1.34
N SER A 123 -36.05 23.67 0.94
CA SER A 123 -36.60 22.69 1.88
C SER A 123 -35.88 21.35 1.67
N ALA A 124 -35.14 20.94 2.70
CA ALA A 124 -34.55 19.62 2.79
C ALA A 124 -35.60 18.64 3.33
N PHE A 125 -35.94 17.61 2.57
CA PHE A 125 -36.80 16.53 3.05
C PHE A 125 -36.04 15.60 3.99
N ARG A 126 -36.53 15.52 5.24
CA ARG A 126 -36.14 14.54 6.26
C ARG A 126 -36.76 13.19 5.90
N ARG A 127 -35.91 12.18 5.69
CA ARG A 127 -36.27 10.79 5.38
C ARG A 127 -36.54 10.02 6.67
N GLU A 128 -37.75 10.14 7.21
CA GLU A 128 -38.28 9.26 8.27
C GLU A 128 -39.77 9.07 8.01
N GLN A 129 -40.11 8.05 7.20
CA GLN A 129 -41.39 7.32 7.18
C GLN A 129 -41.49 6.56 5.86
N LEU A 130 -40.93 5.36 5.84
CA LEU A 130 -41.36 4.32 4.92
C LEU A 130 -41.13 2.95 5.59
N GLU A 131 -41.91 2.70 6.63
CA GLU A 131 -42.17 1.35 7.11
C GLU A 131 -43.67 1.15 7.22
N THR A 132 -44.09 -0.09 6.99
CA THR A 132 -45.43 -0.67 7.15
C THR A 132 -46.34 -0.62 5.90
N THR A 133 -46.21 -1.69 5.10
CA THR A 133 -47.24 -2.45 4.33
C THR A 133 -46.45 -3.38 3.40
N GLY A 134 -46.15 -4.64 3.72
CA GLY A 134 -47.05 -5.74 4.02
C GLY A 134 -47.22 -6.63 2.77
N SER A 135 -46.35 -7.62 2.57
CA SER A 135 -46.71 -8.86 1.84
C SER A 135 -45.83 -10.02 2.28
N SER A 136 -46.50 -11.16 2.41
CA SER A 136 -46.21 -12.35 3.19
C SER A 136 -45.38 -13.39 2.44
N ASP A 137 -44.23 -13.78 2.98
CA ASP A 137 -43.66 -15.13 2.80
C ASP A 137 -42.69 -15.44 3.94
N THR A 138 -43.25 -15.70 5.14
CA THR A 138 -42.48 -15.81 6.40
C THR A 138 -42.52 -17.25 6.91
N GLY A 139 -41.40 -17.95 6.81
CA GLY A 139 -41.18 -19.20 7.52
C GLY A 139 -39.72 -19.63 7.61
N LEU A 140 -38.92 -19.37 6.56
CA LEU A 140 -37.52 -19.81 6.50
C LEU A 140 -36.52 -18.66 6.64
N GLU A 141 -36.86 -17.45 6.21
CA GLU A 141 -35.97 -16.30 6.36
C GLU A 141 -35.98 -15.69 7.77
N SER A 142 -37.10 -15.78 8.50
CA SER A 142 -37.17 -15.27 9.88
C SER A 142 -36.24 -16.04 10.82
N ALA A 143 -36.07 -17.35 10.64
CA ALA A 143 -35.17 -18.17 11.45
C ALA A 143 -33.69 -17.88 11.16
N VAL A 144 -33.33 -17.58 9.90
CA VAL A 144 -31.96 -17.22 9.53
C VAL A 144 -31.65 -15.79 9.95
N LEU A 145 -32.61 -14.86 9.84
CA LEU A 145 -32.48 -13.49 10.32
C LEU A 145 -32.46 -13.40 11.86
N ASP A 146 -33.22 -14.25 12.56
CA ASP A 146 -33.12 -14.39 14.03
C ASP A 146 -31.83 -15.10 14.44
N ALA A 147 -31.34 -16.09 13.69
CA ALA A 147 -30.06 -16.73 13.99
C ALA A 147 -28.87 -15.78 13.75
N VAL A 148 -28.92 -14.97 12.68
CA VAL A 148 -27.91 -13.95 12.38
C VAL A 148 -28.03 -12.76 13.34
N SER A 149 -29.24 -12.38 13.74
CA SER A 149 -29.47 -11.37 14.79
C SER A 149 -29.08 -11.88 16.18
N ALA A 150 -29.27 -13.16 16.49
CA ALA A 150 -28.84 -13.77 17.75
C ALA A 150 -27.31 -13.95 17.81
N MET A 151 -26.66 -14.29 16.68
CA MET A 151 -25.19 -14.28 16.60
C MET A 151 -24.63 -12.85 16.66
N GLY A 152 -25.31 -11.86 16.07
CA GLY A 152 -24.95 -10.44 16.17
C GLY A 152 -25.25 -9.81 17.53
N ALA A 153 -26.25 -10.32 18.26
CA ALA A 153 -26.65 -9.84 19.58
C ALA A 153 -25.87 -10.51 20.73
N SER A 154 -25.28 -11.70 20.50
CA SER A 154 -24.47 -12.38 21.52
C SER A 154 -23.15 -11.67 21.88
N SER A 155 -22.69 -10.72 21.06
CA SER A 155 -21.52 -9.87 21.36
C SER A 155 -21.87 -8.46 21.86
N ALA A 156 -23.16 -8.07 21.83
CA ALA A 156 -23.60 -6.74 22.28
C ALA A 156 -23.88 -6.66 23.78
N LYS A 157 -23.76 -7.79 24.49
CA LYS A 157 -23.98 -7.88 25.94
C LYS A 157 -22.66 -7.86 26.72
N GLU A 158 -21.70 -7.04 26.29
CA GLU A 158 -20.48 -6.76 27.03
C GLU A 158 -20.63 -5.44 27.81
N MET A 159 -21.28 -5.59 28.97
CA MET A 159 -21.12 -4.84 30.23
C MET A 159 -20.90 -3.33 30.16
N GLU A 160 -21.83 -2.58 30.78
CA GLU A 160 -21.57 -1.26 31.39
C GLU A 160 -20.42 -1.38 32.40
N ALA A 161 -19.18 -1.46 31.93
CA ALA A 161 -18.02 -1.28 32.76
C ALA A 161 -17.99 0.19 33.17
N ALA A 162 -17.95 0.44 34.49
CA ALA A 162 -17.90 1.79 35.04
C ALA A 162 -16.77 2.60 34.38
N GLY A 163 -17.14 3.70 33.70
CA GLY A 163 -16.20 4.64 33.10
C GLY A 163 -16.11 4.66 31.57
N VAL A 164 -16.87 3.82 30.84
CA VAL A 164 -16.84 3.79 29.36
C VAL A 164 -18.15 4.27 28.75
N LYS A 165 -18.10 5.29 27.88
CA LYS A 165 -19.29 5.89 27.25
C LYS A 165 -19.92 5.02 26.15
N PHE A 166 -19.13 4.19 25.46
CA PHE A 166 -19.55 3.46 24.25
C PHE A 166 -19.19 1.97 24.27
N GLY A 167 -19.09 1.36 25.46
CA GLY A 167 -18.66 -0.04 25.60
C GLY A 167 -17.16 -0.26 25.32
N LEU A 168 -16.65 -1.42 25.72
CA LEU A 168 -15.25 -1.80 25.50
C LEU A 168 -15.09 -2.49 24.14
N PRO A 169 -13.95 -2.33 23.44
CA PRO A 169 -13.67 -3.09 22.23
C PRO A 169 -13.37 -4.56 22.58
N SER A 170 -13.80 -5.48 21.72
CA SER A 170 -13.50 -6.92 21.86
C SER A 170 -11.99 -7.17 21.75
N LEU A 171 -11.41 -7.78 22.79
CA LEU A 171 -10.00 -8.18 22.81
C LEU A 171 -9.85 -9.67 22.44
N PRO A 172 -8.78 -10.07 21.74
CA PRO A 172 -7.64 -9.25 21.27
C PRO A 172 -8.00 -8.38 20.06
N LEU A 173 -7.44 -7.17 20.04
CA LEU A 173 -7.62 -6.27 18.89
C LEU A 173 -7.09 -6.92 17.61
N PRO A 174 -7.72 -6.66 16.44
CA PRO A 174 -7.24 -7.18 15.18
C PRO A 174 -5.84 -6.62 14.88
N PRO A 175 -4.98 -7.38 14.16
CA PRO A 175 -3.60 -6.99 13.91
C PRO A 175 -3.48 -5.65 13.16
N ASP A 176 -4.46 -5.33 12.31
CA ASP A 176 -4.48 -4.13 11.48
C ASP A 176 -4.88 -2.86 12.25
N ALA A 177 -5.43 -2.99 13.48
CA ALA A 177 -5.75 -1.85 14.32
C ALA A 177 -4.49 -1.16 14.90
N ASN A 178 -3.34 -1.83 14.87
CA ASN A 178 -2.09 -1.25 15.34
C ASN A 178 -1.57 -0.20 14.35
N LEU A 179 -1.28 1.02 14.83
CA LEU A 179 -0.75 2.12 14.00
C LEU A 179 0.49 1.73 13.19
N HIS A 180 1.41 0.97 13.78
CA HIS A 180 2.66 0.56 13.12
C HIS A 180 2.46 -0.60 12.14
N TYR A 181 1.43 -1.43 12.37
CA TYR A 181 1.11 -2.62 11.58
C TYR A 181 -0.22 -2.49 10.83
N ARG A 182 -0.61 -1.26 10.48
CA ARG A 182 -1.89 -0.95 9.79
C ARG A 182 -2.09 -1.65 8.45
N TYR A 183 -1.00 -1.89 7.74
CA TYR A 183 -1.04 -2.46 6.39
C TYR A 183 -0.50 -3.88 6.40
N HIS A 184 -1.01 -4.69 5.47
CA HIS A 184 -0.55 -6.05 5.26
C HIS A 184 0.99 -6.13 5.14
N PRO A 185 1.66 -7.09 5.80
CA PRO A 185 3.13 -7.13 5.90
C PRO A 185 3.85 -7.18 4.55
N VAL A 186 3.23 -7.77 3.53
CA VAL A 186 3.78 -7.79 2.16
C VAL A 186 3.78 -6.39 1.56
N VAL A 187 2.70 -5.64 1.72
CA VAL A 187 2.58 -4.25 1.23
C VAL A 187 3.64 -3.39 1.90
N GLN A 188 3.79 -3.50 3.23
CA GLN A 188 4.84 -2.79 3.97
C GLN A 188 6.24 -3.11 3.44
N GLN A 189 6.50 -4.39 3.13
CA GLN A 189 7.77 -4.83 2.61
C GLN A 189 8.06 -4.31 1.20
N VAL A 190 7.05 -4.29 0.32
CA VAL A 190 7.17 -3.71 -1.04
C VAL A 190 7.43 -2.20 -0.95
N VAL A 191 6.70 -1.48 -0.11
CA VAL A 191 6.92 -0.03 0.11
C VAL A 191 8.36 0.22 0.57
N GLY A 192 8.86 -0.56 1.53
CA GLY A 192 10.24 -0.41 2.03
C GLY A 192 11.30 -0.69 0.97
N LEU A 193 11.05 -1.59 0.01
CA LEU A 193 11.98 -1.91 -1.06
C LEU A 193 11.91 -0.94 -2.26
N LEU A 194 10.75 -0.32 -2.48
CA LEU A 194 10.58 0.73 -3.50
C LEU A 194 11.05 2.11 -3.02
N MET A 195 11.08 2.34 -1.70
CA MET A 195 11.52 3.59 -1.12
C MET A 195 12.99 3.87 -1.41
N ARG A 196 13.27 5.05 -1.96
CA ARG A 196 14.61 5.59 -2.18
C ARG A 196 14.75 6.93 -1.47
N HIS A 197 15.93 7.24 -0.95
CA HIS A 197 16.24 8.53 -0.29
C HIS A 197 15.25 8.91 0.83
N GLY A 198 14.71 7.93 1.58
CA GLY A 198 13.73 8.17 2.64
C GLY A 198 12.35 8.63 2.17
N LYS A 199 12.08 8.68 0.85
CA LYS A 199 10.81 9.18 0.28
C LYS A 199 9.66 8.16 0.39
N LYS A 200 9.22 7.85 1.60
CA LYS A 200 8.18 6.83 1.88
C LYS A 200 6.84 7.13 1.21
N ALA A 201 6.39 8.39 1.21
CA ALA A 201 5.12 8.80 0.58
C ALA A 201 5.10 8.48 -0.92
N THR A 202 6.23 8.67 -1.61
CA THR A 202 6.32 8.36 -3.05
C THR A 202 6.24 6.85 -3.31
N ALA A 203 6.88 6.04 -2.46
CA ALA A 203 6.79 4.58 -2.55
C ALA A 203 5.37 4.08 -2.26
N GLN A 204 4.70 4.64 -1.25
CA GLN A 204 3.29 4.33 -0.96
C GLN A 204 2.38 4.68 -2.14
N ARG A 205 2.55 5.86 -2.75
CA ARG A 205 1.81 6.24 -3.96
C ARG A 205 2.04 5.26 -5.10
N ASN A 206 3.28 4.83 -5.34
CA ASN A 206 3.60 3.85 -6.38
C ASN A 206 2.95 2.49 -6.10
N VAL A 207 2.94 2.03 -4.84
CA VAL A 207 2.26 0.77 -4.47
C VAL A 207 0.75 0.88 -4.66
N ASN A 208 0.14 2.01 -4.32
CA ASN A 208 -1.29 2.23 -4.57
C ASN A 208 -1.59 2.19 -6.08
N LEU A 209 -0.73 2.77 -6.92
CA LEU A 209 -0.86 2.66 -8.38
C LEU A 209 -0.69 1.21 -8.87
N ILE A 210 0.24 0.44 -8.30
CA ILE A 210 0.39 -0.99 -8.61
C ILE A 210 -0.91 -1.74 -8.30
N LEU A 211 -1.48 -1.54 -7.11
CA LEU A 211 -2.72 -2.20 -6.70
C LEU A 211 -3.91 -1.76 -7.58
N ALA A 212 -3.97 -0.49 -7.95
CA ALA A 212 -4.99 0.02 -8.87
C ALA A 212 -4.90 -0.66 -10.25
N HIS A 213 -3.69 -0.82 -10.79
CA HIS A 213 -3.48 -1.54 -12.05
C HIS A 213 -3.87 -3.01 -11.96
N LEU A 214 -3.56 -3.69 -10.86
CA LEU A 214 -3.99 -5.08 -10.64
C LEU A 214 -5.51 -5.20 -10.55
N ARG A 215 -6.19 -4.19 -10.00
CA ARG A 215 -7.65 -4.18 -9.89
C ARG A 215 -8.36 -4.05 -11.23
N THR A 216 -7.77 -3.30 -12.17
CA THR A 216 -8.34 -3.08 -13.51
C THR A 216 -7.85 -4.10 -14.54
N ALA A 217 -6.87 -4.93 -14.19
CA ALA A 217 -6.35 -5.95 -15.07
C ALA A 217 -7.37 -7.08 -15.23
N PRO A 218 -7.44 -7.72 -16.42
CA PRO A 218 -8.26 -8.91 -16.58
C PRO A 218 -7.76 -10.06 -15.67
N PRO A 219 -8.62 -11.02 -15.34
CA PRO A 219 -8.21 -12.20 -14.58
C PRO A 219 -7.05 -12.93 -15.28
N PRO A 220 -5.95 -13.26 -14.56
CA PRO A 220 -4.80 -13.93 -15.16
C PRO A 220 -5.10 -15.39 -15.50
N VAL A 221 -4.47 -15.88 -16.55
CA VAL A 221 -4.55 -17.29 -16.95
C VAL A 221 -3.39 -18.07 -16.33
N PHE A 222 -3.69 -19.08 -15.51
CA PHE A 222 -2.67 -19.91 -14.87
C PHE A 222 -2.09 -20.93 -15.85
N ARG A 223 -0.77 -21.15 -15.78
CA ARG A 223 -0.08 -22.20 -16.53
C ARG A 223 0.23 -23.38 -15.62
N ALA A 224 -0.12 -24.59 -16.07
CA ALA A 224 0.16 -25.82 -15.34
C ALA A 224 1.66 -26.05 -15.10
N ASP A 225 2.52 -25.64 -16.05
CA ASP A 225 3.97 -25.81 -15.96
C ASP A 225 4.61 -25.09 -14.76
N ARG A 226 3.97 -24.01 -14.29
CA ARG A 226 4.49 -23.15 -13.22
C ARG A 226 3.40 -22.97 -12.18
N PRO A 227 3.19 -23.98 -11.31
CA PRO A 227 2.18 -23.91 -10.28
C PRO A 227 2.52 -22.81 -9.27
N LEU A 228 1.48 -22.12 -8.82
CA LEU A 228 1.57 -21.03 -7.85
C LEU A 228 1.66 -21.59 -6.43
N ALA A 229 1.77 -20.69 -5.45
CA ALA A 229 1.73 -21.08 -4.04
C ALA A 229 0.42 -21.85 -3.72
N PRO A 230 0.47 -22.98 -3.00
CA PRO A 230 -0.71 -23.80 -2.75
C PRO A 230 -1.76 -23.04 -1.92
N GLY A 231 -3.04 -23.38 -2.11
CA GLY A 231 -4.16 -22.73 -1.42
C GLY A 231 -4.52 -21.35 -1.99
N HIS A 232 -4.10 -21.03 -3.22
CA HIS A 232 -4.50 -19.79 -3.86
C HIS A 232 -5.98 -19.84 -4.32
N PRO A 233 -6.69 -18.70 -4.32
CA PRO A 233 -8.05 -18.62 -4.84
C PRO A 233 -8.09 -18.80 -6.38
N PRO A 234 -9.28 -19.02 -6.97
CA PRO A 234 -9.44 -19.03 -8.42
C PRO A 234 -9.03 -17.68 -9.04
N PRO A 235 -8.67 -17.66 -10.34
CA PRO A 235 -8.14 -16.46 -10.99
C PRO A 235 -9.13 -15.28 -11.01
N SER A 236 -10.44 -15.55 -11.01
CA SER A 236 -11.50 -14.55 -10.98
C SER A 236 -11.48 -13.66 -9.74
N HIS A 237 -11.01 -14.16 -8.59
CA HIS A 237 -11.02 -13.43 -7.33
C HIS A 237 -9.83 -12.46 -7.19
N LEU A 238 -8.81 -12.59 -8.04
CA LEU A 238 -7.56 -11.85 -7.92
C LEU A 238 -7.69 -10.35 -8.23
N PRO A 239 -8.37 -9.91 -9.31
CA PRO A 239 -8.54 -8.48 -9.58
C PRO A 239 -9.33 -7.76 -8.47
N LEU A 240 -10.34 -8.41 -7.90
CA LEU A 240 -11.13 -7.86 -6.79
C LEU A 240 -10.29 -7.68 -5.52
N ASN A 241 -9.35 -8.58 -5.28
CA ASN A 241 -8.46 -8.57 -4.11
C ASN A 241 -7.00 -8.32 -4.52
N PRO A 242 -6.62 -7.07 -4.85
CA PRO A 242 -5.28 -6.78 -5.40
C PRO A 242 -4.15 -7.02 -4.40
N VAL A 243 -4.43 -6.97 -3.09
CA VAL A 243 -3.45 -7.34 -2.05
C VAL A 243 -3.14 -8.84 -2.12
N LEU A 244 -4.16 -9.69 -2.24
CA LEU A 244 -3.99 -11.14 -2.40
C LEU A 244 -3.28 -11.47 -3.72
N TYR A 245 -3.62 -10.76 -4.80
CA TYR A 245 -2.95 -10.90 -6.08
C TYR A 245 -1.44 -10.60 -5.95
N LEU A 246 -1.10 -9.48 -5.32
CA LEU A 246 0.29 -9.10 -5.05
C LEU A 246 1.01 -10.12 -4.16
N THR A 247 0.35 -10.64 -3.10
CA THR A 247 0.97 -11.63 -2.21
C THR A 247 1.23 -12.95 -2.91
N LEU A 248 0.27 -13.43 -3.68
CA LEU A 248 0.36 -14.67 -4.44
C LEU A 248 1.52 -14.60 -5.43
N ALA A 249 1.64 -13.50 -6.18
CA ALA A 249 2.72 -13.31 -7.14
C ALA A 249 4.10 -13.39 -6.46
N ILE A 250 4.26 -12.69 -5.33
CA ILE A 250 5.51 -12.64 -4.59
C ILE A 250 5.85 -14.00 -3.96
N ASP A 251 4.89 -14.66 -3.32
CA ASP A 251 5.13 -15.92 -2.62
C ASP A 251 5.42 -17.07 -3.60
N SER A 252 4.80 -17.05 -4.80
CA SER A 252 5.08 -18.01 -5.88
C SER A 252 6.49 -17.82 -6.46
N ALA A 253 6.90 -16.57 -6.69
CA ALA A 253 8.23 -16.23 -7.18
C ALA A 253 9.34 -16.42 -6.13
N ALA A 254 9.00 -16.57 -4.86
CA ALA A 254 9.97 -16.60 -3.79
C ALA A 254 10.83 -17.88 -3.78
N PRO A 255 12.17 -17.76 -3.64
CA PRO A 255 13.03 -18.92 -3.46
C PRO A 255 12.93 -19.42 -2.01
N LEU A 256 12.91 -20.74 -1.83
CA LEU A 256 12.85 -21.37 -0.50
C LEU A 256 14.17 -21.26 0.28
N MET A 257 15.26 -21.09 -0.45
CA MET A 257 16.63 -21.18 0.05
C MET A 257 17.52 -20.16 -0.65
N ARG A 258 18.67 -19.87 -0.05
CA ARG A 258 19.78 -19.16 -0.69
C ARG A 258 21.04 -20.00 -0.59
N ILE A 259 22.00 -19.72 -1.46
CA ILE A 259 23.32 -20.36 -1.41
C ILE A 259 24.26 -19.45 -0.63
N VAL A 260 24.97 -20.03 0.34
CA VAL A 260 26.01 -19.37 1.10
C VAL A 260 27.34 -19.95 0.62
N GLN A 261 28.26 -19.09 0.18
CA GLN A 261 29.61 -19.53 -0.17
C GLN A 261 30.45 -19.55 1.12
N LEU A 262 30.84 -20.73 1.58
CA LEU A 262 31.75 -20.89 2.72
C LEU A 262 33.19 -20.87 2.21
N ARG A 263 33.91 -19.78 2.47
CA ARG A 263 35.31 -19.63 2.05
C ARG A 263 36.21 -20.70 2.68
N GLY A 264 37.11 -21.29 1.88
CA GLY A 264 38.08 -22.30 2.32
C GLY A 264 37.49 -23.66 2.73
N ALA A 265 36.19 -23.88 2.52
CA ALA A 265 35.51 -25.11 2.93
C ALA A 265 35.64 -26.25 1.92
N ALA A 266 35.94 -25.96 0.66
CA ALA A 266 36.10 -26.97 -0.38
C ALA A 266 37.55 -27.50 -0.49
N GLY A 267 38.47 -26.99 0.34
CA GLY A 267 39.91 -27.22 0.20
C GLY A 267 40.56 -26.17 -0.71
N GLY A 268 41.91 -26.05 -0.65
CA GLY A 268 42.69 -25.20 -1.56
C GLY A 268 42.27 -23.72 -1.61
N GLY A 269 41.65 -23.18 -0.55
CA GLY A 269 41.12 -21.81 -0.51
C GLY A 269 39.77 -21.60 -1.24
N VAL A 270 39.24 -22.61 -1.94
CA VAL A 270 38.01 -22.53 -2.73
C VAL A 270 36.78 -22.48 -1.80
N SER A 271 35.78 -21.68 -2.19
CA SER A 271 34.53 -21.60 -1.44
C SER A 271 33.59 -22.77 -1.76
N LEU A 272 33.03 -23.39 -0.72
CA LEU A 272 32.01 -24.43 -0.86
C LEU A 272 30.61 -23.81 -0.88
N PRO A 273 29.79 -24.02 -1.93
CA PRO A 273 28.39 -23.58 -1.92
C PRO A 273 27.60 -24.45 -0.95
N VAL A 274 26.99 -23.82 0.05
CA VAL A 274 26.14 -24.48 1.03
C VAL A 274 24.72 -23.91 0.96
N PRO A 275 23.71 -24.72 0.65
CA PRO A 275 22.33 -24.29 0.65
C PRO A 275 21.82 -24.00 2.08
N LYS A 276 21.14 -22.88 2.28
CA LYS A 276 20.52 -22.49 3.56
C LYS A 276 19.07 -22.05 3.39
N PRO A 277 18.12 -22.55 4.21
CA PRO A 277 16.73 -22.15 4.14
C PRO A 277 16.56 -20.67 4.51
N LEU A 278 15.55 -20.03 3.90
CA LEU A 278 15.21 -18.63 4.13
C LEU A 278 13.94 -18.49 4.97
N ASN A 279 13.92 -17.51 5.88
CA ASN A 279 12.69 -17.11 6.56
C ASN A 279 11.73 -16.42 5.56
N LEU A 280 10.41 -16.50 5.77
CA LEU A 280 9.36 -15.91 4.95
C LEU A 280 9.69 -14.46 4.52
N ARG A 281 10.07 -13.59 5.45
CA ARG A 281 10.40 -12.19 5.14
C ARG A 281 11.61 -12.08 4.21
N GLN A 282 12.61 -12.96 4.35
CA GLN A 282 13.77 -13.00 3.47
C GLN A 282 13.41 -13.56 2.07
N ARG A 283 12.55 -14.58 2.02
CA ARG A 283 12.01 -15.15 0.77
C ARG A 283 11.32 -14.07 -0.06
N ARG A 284 10.36 -13.36 0.54
CA ARG A 284 9.65 -12.24 -0.08
C ARG A 284 10.61 -11.12 -0.53
N ARG A 285 11.63 -10.80 0.27
CA ARG A 285 12.63 -9.77 -0.09
C ARG A 285 13.39 -10.12 -1.37
N ALA A 286 13.80 -11.37 -1.53
CA ALA A 286 14.51 -11.83 -2.71
C ALA A 286 13.60 -11.76 -3.95
N ALA A 287 12.36 -12.25 -3.85
CA ALA A 287 11.37 -12.16 -4.91
C ALA A 287 11.12 -10.72 -5.35
N ILE A 288 10.76 -9.84 -4.42
CA ILE A 288 10.42 -8.43 -4.73
C ILE A 288 11.58 -7.74 -5.43
N ARG A 289 12.83 -8.00 -5.02
CA ARG A 289 14.01 -7.47 -5.71
C ARG A 289 14.10 -7.96 -7.15
N TRP A 290 13.97 -9.27 -7.37
CA TRP A 290 14.01 -9.83 -8.73
C TRP A 290 12.91 -9.29 -9.63
N ILE A 291 11.72 -9.06 -9.08
CA ILE A 291 10.57 -8.47 -9.75
C ILE A 291 10.86 -7.00 -10.12
N ILE A 292 11.38 -6.20 -9.18
CA ILE A 292 11.75 -4.80 -9.45
C ILE A 292 12.83 -4.75 -10.53
N ASP A 293 13.83 -5.63 -10.47
CA ASP A 293 14.90 -5.70 -11.48
C ASP A 293 14.36 -6.10 -12.86
N ALA A 294 13.39 -7.01 -12.91
CA ALA A 294 12.73 -7.41 -14.16
C ALA A 294 11.86 -6.25 -14.72
N ALA A 295 11.09 -5.60 -13.86
CA ALA A 295 10.26 -4.44 -14.21
C ALA A 295 11.08 -3.24 -14.69
N ALA A 296 12.29 -3.06 -14.13
CA ALA A 296 13.21 -2.02 -14.56
C ALA A 296 13.71 -2.22 -15.99
N LYS A 297 13.82 -3.49 -16.44
CA LYS A 297 14.26 -3.84 -17.80
C LYS A 297 13.14 -3.77 -18.85
N ARG A 298 11.88 -3.66 -18.42
CA ARG A 298 10.76 -3.52 -19.36
C ARG A 298 10.75 -2.15 -20.02
N ARG A 299 10.30 -2.12 -21.28
CA ARG A 299 10.11 -0.87 -22.01
C ARG A 299 9.07 0.01 -21.31
N ASN A 300 9.25 1.32 -21.43
CA ASN A 300 8.22 2.27 -21.04
C ASN A 300 7.14 2.32 -22.12
N HIS A 301 5.87 2.24 -21.72
CA HIS A 301 4.73 2.33 -22.63
C HIS A 301 4.15 3.75 -22.76
N GLY A 302 4.79 4.76 -22.17
CA GLY A 302 4.35 6.14 -22.17
C GLY A 302 5.18 7.04 -21.26
N SER A 303 4.69 8.26 -21.04
CA SER A 303 5.27 9.25 -20.13
C SER A 303 4.46 9.37 -18.84
N GLY A 304 5.10 9.78 -17.75
CA GLY A 304 4.44 10.13 -16.50
C GLY A 304 5.02 9.46 -15.25
N LYS A 305 4.59 9.98 -14.08
CA LYS A 305 5.12 9.58 -12.77
C LYS A 305 4.74 8.16 -12.33
N GLY A 306 3.70 7.57 -12.95
CA GLY A 306 3.20 6.23 -12.65
C GLY A 306 3.83 5.09 -13.46
N MET A 307 4.76 5.37 -14.38
CA MET A 307 5.27 4.35 -15.31
C MET A 307 6.00 3.19 -14.62
N LEU A 308 6.72 3.47 -13.53
CA LEU A 308 7.39 2.42 -12.75
C LEU A 308 6.36 1.46 -12.13
N ALA A 309 5.30 2.02 -11.55
CA ALA A 309 4.22 1.24 -10.93
C ALA A 309 3.53 0.35 -11.96
N LYS A 310 3.23 0.87 -13.16
CA LYS A 310 2.64 0.11 -14.25
C LYS A 310 3.52 -1.08 -14.67
N ARG A 311 4.82 -0.86 -14.89
CA ARG A 311 5.76 -1.95 -15.25
C ARG A 311 5.85 -3.03 -14.18
N ILE A 312 5.84 -2.64 -12.91
CA ILE A 312 5.82 -3.60 -11.79
C ILE A 312 4.51 -4.39 -11.79
N ALA A 313 3.36 -3.74 -11.97
CA ALA A 313 2.06 -4.44 -12.04
C ALA A 313 2.01 -5.43 -13.20
N GLU A 314 2.47 -5.04 -14.38
CA GLU A 314 2.59 -5.94 -15.53
C GLU A 314 3.54 -7.12 -15.24
N GLU A 315 4.61 -6.92 -14.46
CA GLU A 315 5.50 -8.02 -14.06
C GLU A 315 4.77 -8.97 -13.10
N MET A 316 3.93 -8.45 -12.20
CA MET A 316 3.12 -9.28 -11.30
C MET A 316 2.12 -10.14 -12.06
N ILE A 317 1.44 -9.58 -13.05
CA ILE A 317 0.56 -10.33 -13.95
C ILE A 317 1.36 -11.44 -14.65
N ALA A 318 2.50 -11.10 -15.26
CA ALA A 318 3.36 -12.07 -15.94
C ALA A 318 3.92 -13.16 -15.00
N VAL A 319 4.17 -12.85 -13.72
CA VAL A 319 4.60 -13.85 -12.72
C VAL A 319 3.49 -14.86 -12.46
N VAL A 320 2.26 -14.38 -12.23
CA VAL A 320 1.09 -15.24 -11.94
C VAL A 320 0.69 -16.08 -13.16
N GLU A 321 0.84 -15.55 -14.35
CA GLU A 321 0.64 -16.30 -15.59
C GLU A 321 1.81 -17.23 -15.95
N GLY A 322 2.90 -17.23 -15.17
CA GLY A 322 4.08 -18.05 -15.43
C GLY A 322 4.94 -17.60 -16.63
N ARG A 323 4.74 -16.39 -17.16
CA ARG A 323 5.50 -15.83 -18.30
C ARG A 323 6.77 -15.07 -17.90
N SER A 324 6.95 -14.76 -16.61
CA SER A 324 8.07 -13.92 -16.17
C SER A 324 9.43 -14.65 -16.17
N SER A 325 10.50 -13.87 -16.37
CA SER A 325 11.90 -14.32 -16.25
C SER A 325 12.33 -14.58 -14.79
N VAL A 326 11.54 -14.13 -13.81
CA VAL A 326 11.81 -14.34 -12.38
C VAL A 326 11.79 -15.82 -12.02
N TRP A 327 10.91 -16.60 -12.67
CA TRP A 327 10.85 -18.05 -12.52
C TRP A 327 12.15 -18.76 -12.95
N GLU A 328 12.81 -18.28 -14.00
CA GLU A 328 14.09 -18.84 -14.44
C GLU A 328 15.17 -18.60 -13.39
N LYS A 329 15.23 -17.38 -12.84
CA LYS A 329 16.15 -17.05 -11.72
C LYS A 329 15.91 -17.94 -10.50
N ARG A 330 14.63 -18.17 -10.13
CA ARG A 330 14.25 -19.08 -9.04
C ARG A 330 14.70 -20.50 -9.32
N ASN A 331 14.45 -21.01 -10.53
CA ASN A 331 14.78 -22.37 -10.93
C ASN A 331 16.29 -22.59 -10.97
N VAL A 332 17.08 -21.64 -11.48
CA VAL A 332 18.55 -21.71 -11.47
C VAL A 332 19.08 -21.81 -10.03
N LEU A 333 18.54 -21.00 -9.11
CA LEU A 333 18.93 -21.05 -7.69
C LEU A 333 18.58 -22.42 -7.08
N HIS A 334 17.38 -22.94 -7.33
CA HIS A 334 16.96 -24.24 -6.79
C HIS A 334 17.76 -25.39 -7.38
N LYS A 335 18.07 -25.38 -8.68
CA LYS A 335 18.95 -26.38 -9.32
C LYS A 335 20.32 -26.40 -8.67
N LEU A 336 20.91 -25.23 -8.42
CA LEU A 336 22.20 -25.13 -7.72
C LEU A 336 22.07 -25.59 -6.25
N GLY A 337 20.95 -25.31 -5.60
CA GLY A 337 20.65 -25.82 -4.26
C GLY A 337 20.60 -27.35 -4.20
N VAL A 338 19.98 -27.99 -5.21
CA VAL A 338 19.89 -29.45 -5.33
C VAL A 338 21.25 -30.06 -5.63
N SER A 339 22.06 -29.48 -6.50
CA SER A 339 23.41 -30.00 -6.79
C SER A 339 24.33 -29.91 -5.56
N ALA A 340 24.23 -28.82 -4.79
CA ALA A 340 25.03 -28.59 -3.59
C ALA A 340 24.47 -29.22 -2.29
N ARG A 341 23.45 -30.10 -2.38
CA ARG A 341 22.77 -30.68 -1.20
C ARG A 341 23.69 -31.49 -0.28
N ALA A 342 24.72 -32.13 -0.84
CA ALA A 342 25.68 -32.92 -0.07
C ALA A 342 26.52 -32.04 0.88
N ASN A 343 26.72 -30.77 0.54
CA ASN A 343 27.56 -29.84 1.30
C ASN A 343 26.92 -29.35 2.60
N MET A 344 25.65 -29.68 2.86
CA MET A 344 24.95 -29.27 4.08
C MET A 344 25.54 -29.89 5.36
N SER A 345 26.10 -31.10 5.26
CA SER A 345 26.72 -31.80 6.40
C SER A 345 27.94 -31.06 6.93
N PHE A 346 28.72 -30.42 6.04
CA PHE A 346 29.92 -29.65 6.39
C PHE A 346 29.64 -28.56 7.43
N SER A 347 28.45 -27.94 7.39
CA SER A 347 28.06 -26.91 8.36
C SER A 347 27.75 -27.45 9.76
N ARG A 348 27.38 -28.72 9.91
CA ARG A 348 27.04 -29.32 11.21
C ARG A 348 28.29 -29.73 11.97
N THR A 349 29.26 -30.34 11.28
CA THR A 349 30.48 -30.89 11.89
C THR A 349 31.35 -29.83 12.59
N LYS A 350 31.45 -28.61 12.03
CA LYS A 350 32.20 -27.53 12.69
C LYS A 350 31.55 -27.01 13.98
N ARG A 351 30.24 -27.17 14.17
CA ARG A 351 29.55 -26.71 15.40
C ARG A 351 29.59 -27.72 16.54
N SER A 352 29.84 -28.99 16.26
CA SER A 352 29.98 -30.03 17.28
C SER A 352 31.43 -30.24 17.75
N MET A 353 32.40 -29.60 17.09
CA MET A 353 33.82 -29.64 17.47
C MET A 353 34.23 -28.49 18.40
N PHE A 354 33.30 -27.60 18.80
CA PHE A 354 33.54 -26.49 19.72
C PHE A 354 32.51 -26.47 20.85
#